data_AF-A0A940QUS0-F1
#
_entry.id   AF-A0A940QUS0-F1
#
_cell.length_a   1.000
_cell.length_b   1.000
_cell.length_c   1.000
_cell.angle_alpha   90.00
_cell.angle_beta   90.00
_cell.angle_gamma   90.00
#
_symmetry.space_group_name_H-M   'P 1'
#
loop_
_entity.id
_entity.type
_entity.pdbx_description
1 polymer ?
#
loop_
_entity_poly.entity_id
_entity_poly.type
_entity_poly.pdbx_seq_one_letter_code
_entity_poly.pdbx_strand_id
1 'polypeptide(L)'
;MKRMKLLTAASLSLVLFFTACSPSKVASPEGAKVDLKGTWTVSNIDLDGISKTGFKVTVFDDAPYTCYVGSQWNLVPNGNGSYTVPASADCTGGQRNIFWSVQTIGGVKYFQFKNLGTGVKPKRVTDGYRLEMKSLTANSMMLQSAVNFEGKTVYINYSFTR
;
A
#
# COMPACT_ATOMS: atom_id res chain seq x y z
N MET A 1 -46.33 -19.87 58.08
CA MET A 1 -44.89 -19.56 58.14
C MET A 1 -44.11 -20.83 57.77
N LYS A 2 -43.69 -20.97 56.51
CA LYS A 2 -42.99 -22.16 56.00
C LYS A 2 -41.49 -22.02 56.28
N ARG A 3 -40.90 -23.00 56.96
CA ARG A 3 -39.45 -23.19 57.00
C ARG A 3 -39.10 -24.26 55.95
N MET A 4 -38.32 -23.87 54.95
CA MET A 4 -37.70 -24.81 54.02
C MET A 4 -36.20 -24.58 54.08
N LYS A 5 -35.48 -25.54 54.68
CA LYS A 5 -34.03 -25.68 54.55
C LYS A 5 -33.77 -26.38 53.21
N LEU A 6 -32.79 -25.93 52.44
CA LEU A 6 -32.05 -26.83 51.54
C LEU A 6 -30.67 -26.24 51.22
N LEU A 7 -29.67 -27.00 51.66
CA LEU A 7 -28.25 -26.87 51.40
C LEU A 7 -27.90 -27.50 50.04
N THR A 8 -26.69 -27.19 49.56
CA THR A 8 -25.88 -27.87 48.52
C THR A 8 -26.36 -27.83 47.07
N ALA A 9 -25.59 -27.16 46.20
CA ALA A 9 -24.61 -27.85 45.35
C ALA A 9 -23.82 -26.83 44.52
N ALA A 10 -22.50 -26.97 44.56
CA ALA A 10 -21.56 -26.24 43.73
C ALA A 10 -21.62 -26.77 42.28
N SER A 11 -21.73 -25.86 41.31
CA SER A 11 -21.34 -26.13 39.92
C SER A 11 -20.42 -25.01 39.44
N LEU A 12 -19.13 -25.33 39.37
CA LEU A 12 -18.09 -24.47 38.84
C LEU A 12 -18.14 -24.54 37.31
N SER A 13 -18.89 -23.65 36.67
CA SER A 13 -18.86 -23.48 35.22
C SER A 13 -17.59 -22.74 34.79
N LEU A 14 -16.54 -23.49 34.47
CA LEU A 14 -15.33 -22.95 33.84
C LEU A 14 -15.63 -22.68 32.36
N VAL A 15 -15.98 -21.44 32.03
CA VAL A 15 -16.12 -20.98 30.64
C VAL A 15 -14.73 -20.65 30.11
N LEU A 16 -14.12 -21.60 29.40
CA LEU A 16 -12.91 -21.36 28.62
C LEU A 16 -13.29 -20.64 27.32
N PHE A 17 -13.21 -19.31 27.32
CA PHE A 17 -13.19 -18.54 26.09
C PHE A 17 -11.84 -18.74 25.39
N PHE A 18 -11.75 -19.72 24.50
CA PHE A 18 -10.69 -19.74 23.48
C PHE A 18 -11.01 -18.65 22.46
N THR A 19 -10.59 -17.42 22.73
CA THR A 19 -10.47 -16.39 21.69
C THR A 19 -9.28 -16.78 20.83
N ALA A 20 -9.55 -17.54 19.77
CA ALA A 20 -8.61 -17.70 18.68
C ALA A 20 -8.36 -16.31 18.08
N CYS A 21 -7.25 -15.68 18.45
CA CYS A 21 -6.64 -14.66 17.62
C CYS A 21 -6.19 -15.38 16.35
N SER A 22 -7.01 -15.32 15.31
CA SER A 22 -6.55 -15.64 13.96
C SER A 22 -5.34 -14.75 13.68
N PRO A 23 -4.13 -15.29 13.44
CA PRO A 23 -3.14 -14.49 12.74
C PRO A 23 -3.77 -14.17 11.39
N SER A 24 -4.04 -12.89 11.14
CA SER A 24 -4.45 -12.40 9.83
C SER A 24 -3.43 -12.94 8.84
N LYS A 25 -3.77 -14.02 8.13
CA LYS A 25 -2.96 -14.48 7.02
C LYS A 25 -2.98 -13.32 6.04
N VAL A 26 -1.86 -12.61 5.94
CA VAL A 26 -1.56 -11.79 4.78
C VAL A 26 -1.70 -12.74 3.61
N ALA A 27 -2.76 -12.57 2.83
CA ALA A 27 -3.01 -13.39 1.67
C ALA A 27 -1.81 -13.26 0.75
N SER A 28 -0.98 -14.31 0.71
CA SER A 28 0.00 -14.48 -0.35
C SER A 28 -0.79 -14.43 -1.67
N PRO A 29 -0.42 -13.58 -2.65
CA PRO A 29 -1.14 -13.42 -3.89
C PRO A 29 -0.82 -14.59 -4.83
N GLU A 30 -1.22 -15.80 -4.42
CA GLU A 30 -1.21 -17.03 -5.21
C GLU A 30 -2.65 -17.46 -5.44
N GLY A 31 -3.11 -17.33 -6.69
CA GLY A 31 -4.33 -18.02 -7.14
C GLY A 31 -5.16 -17.27 -8.17
N ALA A 32 -5.24 -15.94 -8.10
CA ALA A 32 -5.84 -15.13 -9.15
C ALA A 32 -4.74 -14.31 -9.83
N LYS A 33 -4.67 -14.34 -11.16
CA LYS A 33 -3.92 -13.35 -11.95
C LYS A 33 -4.64 -12.00 -11.78
N VAL A 34 -4.56 -11.40 -10.60
CA VAL A 34 -5.16 -10.09 -10.36
C VAL A 34 -4.42 -9.11 -11.24
N ASP A 35 -5.16 -8.54 -12.17
CA ASP A 35 -4.63 -7.68 -13.22
C ASP A 35 -4.51 -6.24 -12.69
N LEU A 36 -3.28 -5.73 -12.66
CA LEU A 36 -2.99 -4.35 -12.27
C LEU A 36 -3.48 -3.34 -13.31
N LYS A 37 -3.86 -3.76 -14.52
CA LYS A 37 -4.29 -2.81 -15.55
C LYS A 37 -5.47 -1.96 -15.11
N GLY A 38 -5.56 -0.78 -15.70
CA GLY A 38 -6.65 0.17 -15.49
C GLY A 38 -6.21 1.36 -14.66
N THR A 39 -7.22 2.13 -14.21
CA THR A 39 -7.02 3.37 -13.48
C THR A 39 -7.16 3.12 -11.99
N TRP A 40 -6.15 3.50 -11.23
CA TRP A 40 -6.12 3.41 -9.78
C TRP A 40 -6.02 4.80 -9.18
N THR A 41 -6.73 5.06 -8.09
CA THR A 41 -6.60 6.29 -7.32
C THR A 41 -5.91 5.97 -6.00
N VAL A 42 -4.89 6.74 -5.64
CA VAL A 42 -4.32 6.67 -4.28
C VAL A 42 -5.31 7.27 -3.31
N SER A 43 -5.99 6.44 -2.52
CA SER A 43 -7.01 6.86 -1.57
C SER A 43 -6.43 7.31 -0.23
N ASN A 44 -5.28 6.76 0.16
CA ASN A 44 -4.62 7.09 1.42
C ASN A 44 -3.11 6.86 1.35
N ILE A 45 -2.37 7.60 2.17
CA ILE A 45 -0.97 7.34 2.45
C ILE A 45 -0.73 7.28 3.96
N ASP A 46 -0.03 6.24 4.39
CA ASP A 46 0.37 6.05 5.78
C ASP A 46 1.88 5.84 5.92
N LEU A 47 2.41 6.09 7.13
CA LEU A 47 3.83 5.98 7.43
C LEU A 47 4.06 4.95 8.53
N ASP A 48 4.96 4.00 8.30
CA ASP A 48 5.46 3.13 9.35
C ASP A 48 6.89 3.53 9.74
N GLY A 49 7.16 3.54 11.06
CA GLY A 49 8.48 3.82 11.61
C GLY A 49 8.72 5.28 12.02
N ILE A 50 7.75 6.19 11.83
CA ILE A 50 7.83 7.58 12.30
C ILE A 50 6.44 8.21 12.52
N SER A 51 6.38 9.28 13.33
CA SER A 51 5.21 10.16 13.39
C SER A 51 5.09 11.00 12.11
N LYS A 52 3.87 11.25 11.66
CA LYS A 52 3.59 12.13 10.51
C LYS A 52 4.04 13.57 10.75
N THR A 53 4.08 14.01 12.01
CA THR A 53 4.45 15.39 12.36
C THR A 53 5.93 15.65 12.08
N GLY A 54 6.21 16.59 11.18
CA GLY A 54 7.58 17.00 10.84
C GLY A 54 8.27 16.14 9.77
N PHE A 55 7.69 15.01 9.39
CA PHE A 55 8.22 14.19 8.30
C PHE A 55 7.89 14.82 6.94
N LYS A 56 8.93 15.24 6.22
CA LYS A 56 8.83 15.78 4.86
C LYS A 56 9.84 15.06 3.98
N VAL A 57 9.34 14.39 2.95
CA VAL A 57 10.19 13.70 1.97
C VAL A 57 9.58 13.84 0.59
N THR A 58 10.44 14.15 -0.38
CA THR A 58 10.13 14.09 -1.80
C THR A 58 10.27 12.64 -2.24
N VAL A 59 9.27 12.12 -2.94
CA VAL A 59 9.27 10.76 -3.48
C VAL A 59 9.24 10.80 -4.99
N PHE A 60 9.75 9.73 -5.59
CA PHE A 60 9.79 9.54 -7.04
C PHE A 60 10.48 10.69 -7.82
N ASP A 61 11.39 11.41 -7.15
CA ASP A 61 12.09 12.62 -7.62
C ASP A 61 11.16 13.66 -8.27
N ASP A 62 9.93 13.76 -7.76
CA ASP A 62 8.88 14.57 -8.38
C ASP A 62 8.19 15.48 -7.35
N ALA A 63 7.53 14.90 -6.34
CA ALA A 63 6.71 15.68 -5.41
C ALA A 63 6.80 15.15 -3.97
N PRO A 64 6.41 15.96 -2.96
CA PRO A 64 6.20 15.47 -1.60
C PRO A 64 5.27 14.26 -1.58
N TYR A 65 5.53 13.29 -0.71
CA TYR A 65 4.69 12.07 -0.63
C TYR A 65 3.21 12.38 -0.42
N THR A 66 2.89 13.46 0.31
CA THR A 66 1.51 13.91 0.58
C THR A 66 0.75 14.30 -0.68
N CYS A 67 1.45 14.74 -1.74
CA CYS A 67 0.82 15.13 -3.00
C CYS A 67 0.20 13.95 -3.75
N TYR A 68 0.61 12.72 -3.43
CA TYR A 68 0.11 11.55 -4.13
C TYR A 68 -1.29 11.13 -3.66
N VAL A 69 -1.82 11.63 -2.54
CA VAL A 69 -3.22 11.39 -2.17
C VAL A 69 -4.14 12.01 -3.22
N GLY A 70 -5.06 11.22 -3.76
CA GLY A 70 -5.93 11.61 -4.87
C GLY A 70 -5.27 11.53 -6.25
N SER A 71 -3.99 11.12 -6.34
CA SER A 71 -3.35 10.91 -7.64
C SER A 71 -3.97 9.72 -8.38
N GLN A 72 -4.10 9.85 -9.71
CA GLN A 72 -4.67 8.83 -10.58
C GLN A 72 -3.58 8.17 -11.41
N TRP A 73 -3.48 6.85 -11.35
CA TRP A 73 -2.48 6.02 -12.00
C TRP A 73 -3.14 5.16 -13.08
N ASN A 74 -2.81 5.41 -14.34
CA ASN A 74 -3.32 4.65 -15.47
C ASN A 74 -2.26 3.64 -15.94
N LEU A 75 -2.54 2.35 -15.78
CA LEU A 75 -1.61 1.26 -16.06
C LEU A 75 -2.06 0.47 -17.30
N VAL A 76 -1.35 0.63 -18.41
CA VAL A 76 -1.64 -0.05 -19.69
C VAL A 76 -0.87 -1.37 -19.76
N PRO A 77 -1.47 -2.49 -20.24
CA PRO A 77 -0.84 -3.81 -20.20
C PRO A 77 0.54 -3.95 -20.86
N ASN A 78 0.90 -3.08 -21.80
CA ASN A 78 2.20 -3.11 -22.49
C ASN A 78 3.32 -2.38 -21.71
N GLY A 79 3.09 -2.08 -20.43
CA GLY A 79 4.02 -1.38 -19.56
C GLY A 79 3.96 0.14 -19.68
N ASN A 80 3.32 0.71 -20.70
CA ASN A 80 3.09 2.15 -20.69
C ASN A 80 2.09 2.51 -19.57
N GLY A 81 2.27 3.68 -18.99
CA GLY A 81 1.32 4.21 -18.04
C GLY A 81 1.55 5.68 -17.77
N SER A 82 0.76 6.21 -16.85
CA SER A 82 0.96 7.55 -16.31
C SER A 82 0.46 7.62 -14.88
N TYR A 83 0.91 8.62 -14.14
CA TYR A 83 0.22 9.09 -12.96
C TYR A 83 -0.03 10.59 -13.05
N THR A 84 -1.15 11.04 -12.51
CA THR A 84 -1.54 12.45 -12.47
C THR A 84 -1.67 12.88 -11.02
N VAL A 85 -0.82 13.80 -10.60
CA VAL A 85 -0.89 14.43 -9.28
C VAL A 85 -1.90 15.58 -9.34
N PRO A 86 -2.85 15.68 -8.39
CA PRO A 86 -3.76 16.81 -8.32
C PRO A 86 -3.00 18.10 -7.97
N ALA A 87 -3.40 19.21 -8.59
CA ALA A 87 -2.84 20.51 -8.23
C ALA A 87 -3.40 20.97 -6.88
N SER A 88 -2.54 21.46 -6.00
CA SER A 88 -2.92 22.10 -4.73
C SER A 88 -1.92 23.20 -4.39
N ALA A 89 -2.12 23.92 -3.29
CA ALA A 89 -1.20 24.99 -2.86
C ALA A 89 0.26 24.49 -2.71
N ASP A 90 0.45 23.25 -2.29
CA ASP A 90 1.76 22.65 -2.01
C ASP A 90 2.21 21.62 -3.05
N CYS A 91 1.38 21.35 -4.06
CA CYS A 91 1.61 20.28 -5.03
C CYS A 91 1.49 20.79 -6.47
N THR A 92 2.61 20.76 -7.20
CA THR A 92 2.60 20.97 -8.65
C THR A 92 1.90 19.78 -9.32
N GLY A 93 0.64 20.00 -9.70
CA GLY A 93 -0.17 19.00 -10.37
C GLY A 93 0.31 18.70 -11.80
N GLY A 94 -0.33 17.72 -12.43
CA GLY A 94 -0.08 17.36 -13.83
C GLY A 94 0.24 15.89 -14.04
N GLN A 95 0.37 15.49 -15.30
CA GLN A 95 0.61 14.11 -15.70
C GLN A 95 2.11 13.83 -15.84
N ARG A 96 2.54 12.68 -15.32
CA ARG A 96 3.86 12.09 -15.52
C ARG A 96 3.69 10.79 -16.27
N ASN A 97 4.40 10.64 -17.38
CA ASN A 97 4.39 9.39 -18.13
C ASN A 97 5.36 8.41 -17.46
N ILE A 98 4.99 7.13 -17.40
CA ILE A 98 5.81 6.09 -16.81
C ILE A 98 5.90 4.86 -17.70
N PHE A 99 6.94 4.06 -17.48
CA PHE A 99 6.99 2.68 -17.95
C PHE A 99 7.07 1.74 -16.74
N TRP A 100 6.05 0.92 -16.54
CA TRP A 100 5.86 0.07 -15.37
C TRP A 100 5.98 -1.41 -15.70
N SER A 101 6.26 -2.20 -14.66
CA SER A 101 6.28 -3.66 -14.70
C SER A 101 6.04 -4.22 -13.30
N VAL A 102 5.76 -5.52 -13.21
CA VAL A 102 5.77 -6.26 -11.95
C VAL A 102 6.90 -7.27 -12.00
N GLN A 103 7.68 -7.33 -10.93
CA GLN A 103 8.77 -8.30 -10.78
C GLN A 103 8.57 -9.10 -9.50
N THR A 104 8.84 -10.40 -9.55
CA THR A 104 8.90 -11.25 -8.35
C THR A 104 10.36 -11.52 -8.00
N ILE A 105 10.77 -11.22 -6.77
CA ILE A 105 12.12 -11.48 -6.26
C ILE A 105 11.98 -12.20 -4.93
N GLY A 106 12.55 -13.41 -4.81
CA GLY A 106 12.48 -14.19 -3.57
C GLY A 106 11.05 -14.48 -3.10
N GLY A 107 10.11 -14.65 -4.03
CA GLY A 107 8.68 -14.86 -3.72
C GLY A 107 7.89 -13.57 -3.43
N VAL A 108 8.55 -12.42 -3.32
CA VAL A 108 7.90 -11.12 -3.06
C VAL A 108 7.64 -10.41 -4.39
N LYS A 109 6.41 -9.89 -4.57
CA LYS A 109 6.03 -9.11 -5.75
C LYS A 109 6.35 -7.64 -5.55
N TYR A 110 6.86 -7.01 -6.60
CA TYR A 110 7.20 -5.60 -6.63
C TYR A 110 6.56 -4.93 -7.84
N PHE A 111 5.87 -3.82 -7.63
CA PHE A 111 5.53 -2.88 -8.69
C PHE A 111 6.73 -1.96 -8.89
N GLN A 112 7.21 -1.84 -10.12
CA GLN A 112 8.33 -0.97 -10.42
C GLN A 112 8.05 -0.14 -11.66
N PHE A 113 8.53 1.09 -11.67
CA PHE A 113 8.31 2.00 -12.78
C PHE A 113 9.47 2.97 -12.98
N LYS A 114 9.55 3.50 -14.20
CA LYS A 114 10.48 4.56 -14.59
C LYS A 114 9.68 5.80 -14.95
N ASN A 115 10.07 6.97 -14.46
CA ASN A 115 9.57 8.23 -14.97
C ASN A 115 10.11 8.45 -16.39
N LEU A 116 9.22 8.74 -17.33
CA LEU A 116 9.57 9.04 -18.72
C LEU A 116 9.54 10.56 -18.91
N GLY A 117 10.72 11.14 -19.07
CA GLY A 117 10.84 12.51 -19.56
C GLY A 117 10.22 12.65 -20.96
N THR A 118 9.84 13.87 -21.33
CA THR A 118 9.20 14.16 -22.61
C THR A 118 10.03 13.64 -23.80
N GLY A 119 9.44 12.75 -24.61
CA GLY A 119 10.10 12.16 -25.78
C GLY A 119 11.20 11.11 -25.47
N VAL A 120 11.38 10.72 -24.22
CA VAL A 120 12.40 9.73 -23.82
C VAL A 120 11.82 8.31 -23.91
N LYS A 121 12.48 7.44 -24.69
CA LYS A 121 12.12 6.02 -24.76
C LYS A 121 12.51 5.28 -23.47
N PRO A 122 11.69 4.33 -22.96
CA PRO A 122 11.96 3.64 -21.70
C PRO A 122 13.34 2.97 -21.60
N LYS A 123 13.86 2.43 -22.71
CA LYS A 123 15.18 1.80 -22.77
C LYS A 123 16.37 2.74 -22.50
N ARG A 124 16.15 4.05 -22.59
CA ARG A 124 17.17 5.08 -22.32
C ARG A 124 17.12 5.58 -20.87
N VAL A 125 16.11 5.18 -20.09
CA VAL A 125 15.99 5.55 -18.68
C VAL A 125 16.61 4.42 -17.86
N THR A 126 17.67 4.71 -17.12
CA THR A 126 18.39 3.73 -16.28
C THR A 126 17.81 3.65 -14.87
N ASP A 127 17.24 4.75 -14.39
CA ASP A 127 16.76 4.87 -13.01
C ASP A 127 15.26 4.63 -12.93
N GLY A 128 14.79 4.28 -11.73
CA GLY A 128 13.38 4.02 -11.48
C GLY A 128 13.12 3.66 -10.03
N TYR A 129 11.86 3.40 -9.73
CA TYR A 129 11.39 3.12 -8.39
C TYR A 129 10.81 1.73 -8.32
N ARG A 130 10.98 1.10 -7.16
CA ARG A 130 10.44 -0.22 -6.85
C ARG A 130 9.69 -0.12 -5.53
N LEU A 131 8.45 -0.59 -5.56
CA LEU A 131 7.56 -0.65 -4.42
C LEU A 131 7.15 -2.10 -4.19
N GLU A 132 7.21 -2.53 -2.94
CA GLU A 132 6.72 -3.84 -2.55
C GLU A 132 5.20 -3.87 -2.62
N MET A 133 4.66 -4.93 -3.22
CA MET A 133 3.22 -5.14 -3.28
C MET A 133 2.78 -5.90 -2.03
N LYS A 134 2.21 -5.16 -1.07
CA LYS A 134 1.75 -5.73 0.22
C LYS A 134 0.42 -6.47 0.07
N SER A 135 -0.44 -6.00 -0.82
CA SER A 135 -1.68 -6.68 -1.18
C SER A 135 -2.17 -6.24 -2.56
N LEU A 136 -2.95 -7.11 -3.20
CA LEU A 136 -3.60 -6.83 -4.47
C LEU A 136 -4.90 -7.65 -4.59
N THR A 137 -6.01 -6.95 -4.82
CA THR A 137 -7.33 -7.50 -5.08
C THR A 137 -7.93 -6.89 -6.35
N ALA A 138 -9.15 -7.31 -6.70
CA ALA A 138 -9.84 -6.74 -7.85
C ALA A 138 -10.09 -5.23 -7.74
N ASN A 139 -10.19 -4.65 -6.54
CA ASN A 139 -10.55 -3.23 -6.37
C ASN A 139 -9.62 -2.47 -5.41
N SER A 140 -8.62 -3.14 -4.84
CA SER A 140 -7.66 -2.53 -3.92
C SER A 140 -6.24 -3.02 -4.16
N MET A 141 -5.27 -2.14 -3.96
CA MET A 141 -3.85 -2.45 -4.04
C MET A 141 -3.11 -1.67 -2.95
N MET A 142 -2.14 -2.30 -2.28
CA MET A 142 -1.26 -1.63 -1.34
C MET A 142 0.18 -1.77 -1.82
N LEU A 143 0.83 -0.63 -2.07
CA LEU A 143 2.24 -0.56 -2.43
C LEU A 143 3.02 0.10 -1.30
N GLN A 144 4.23 -0.38 -1.02
CA GLN A 144 5.10 0.16 0.02
C GLN A 144 6.44 0.55 -0.57
N SER A 145 6.91 1.75 -0.27
CA SER A 145 8.28 2.18 -0.55
C SER A 145 9.04 2.38 0.77
N ALA A 146 10.36 2.26 0.73
CA ALA A 146 11.24 2.55 1.84
C ALA A 146 12.09 3.78 1.50
N VAL A 147 12.18 4.73 2.42
CA VAL A 147 13.04 5.90 2.31
C VAL A 147 13.94 5.99 3.54
N ASN A 148 15.16 6.48 3.36
CA ASN A 148 16.03 6.81 4.48
C ASN A 148 15.74 8.24 4.93
N PHE A 149 15.45 8.43 6.21
CA PHE A 149 15.23 9.73 6.82
C PHE A 149 15.96 9.77 8.16
N GLU A 150 16.91 10.69 8.30
CA GLU A 150 17.74 10.86 9.50
C GLU A 150 18.39 9.55 9.99
N GLY A 151 18.87 8.72 9.05
CA GLY A 151 19.53 7.45 9.37
C GLY A 151 18.57 6.31 9.73
N LYS A 152 17.24 6.54 9.70
CA LYS A 152 16.22 5.51 9.90
C LYS A 152 15.52 5.17 8.60
N THR A 153 15.13 3.91 8.45
CA THR A 153 14.24 3.50 7.37
C THR A 153 12.80 3.81 7.74
N VAL A 154 12.14 4.64 6.94
CA VAL A 154 10.71 4.93 7.04
C VAL A 154 10.01 4.25 5.86
N TYR A 155 8.88 3.60 6.12
CA TYR A 155 8.08 2.99 5.07
C TYR A 155 6.87 3.88 4.76
N ILE A 156 6.66 4.13 3.48
CA ILE A 156 5.50 4.88 2.97
C ILE A 156 4.56 3.88 2.31
N ASN A 157 3.36 3.74 2.87
CA ASN A 157 2.32 2.84 2.42
C ASN A 157 1.29 3.60 1.59
N TYR A 158 1.15 3.24 0.33
CA TYR A 158 0.19 3.81 -0.61
C TYR A 158 -0.99 2.85 -0.77
N SER A 159 -2.17 3.28 -0.37
CA SER A 159 -3.42 2.55 -0.60
C SER A 159 -4.06 3.05 -1.88
N PHE A 160 -4.34 2.14 -2.80
CA PHE A 160 -4.99 2.40 -4.06
C PHE A 160 -6.37 1.74 -4.12
N THR A 161 -7.30 2.41 -4.78
CA THR A 161 -8.65 1.91 -5.09
C THR A 161 -8.97 2.15 -6.56
N ARG A 162 -9.74 1.24 -7.18
CA ARG A 162 -10.29 1.43 -8.52
C ARG A 162 -11.77 1.12 -8.56
#